data_AF-A0A7D5YP26-F1
#
_entry.id   AF-A0A7D5YP26-F1
#
_cell.length_a   1.000
_cell.length_b   1.000
_cell.length_c   1.000
_cell.angle_alpha   90.00
_cell.angle_beta   90.00
_cell.angle_gamma   90.00
#
_symmetry.space_group_name_H-M   'P 1'
#
loop_
_entity.id
_entity.type
_entity.pdbx_description
1 polymer ?
#
loop_
_entity_poly.entity_id
_entity_poly.type
_entity_poly.pdbx_seq_one_letter_code
_entity_poly.pdbx_strand_id
1 'polypeptide(L)'
;MPVIGTIGPKENFYEIAEYLYKNFGPIVKLDGLLARANMVILYDPDLYEQIFRAEEVNPLRPGFATVVYFREEMKKSTFDGVYGLTTAQGSKWRDFRTKVNPALLKPKLVKLYTPGLDDIARDMVAR
;
A
#
# COMPACT_ATOMS: atom_id res chain seq x y z
N MET A 1 8.52 -11.47 35.36
CA MET A 1 8.41 -10.76 34.07
C MET A 1 7.00 -10.20 33.95
N PRO A 2 6.79 -8.94 33.55
CA PRO A 2 5.44 -8.41 33.35
C PRO A 2 4.75 -9.21 32.24
N VAL A 3 3.50 -9.60 32.49
CA VAL A 3 2.64 -10.26 31.49
C VAL A 3 1.94 -9.17 30.70
N ILE A 4 2.14 -9.15 29.39
CA ILE A 4 1.41 -8.24 28.51
C ILE A 4 0.01 -8.84 28.29
N GLY A 5 -1.01 -8.23 28.88
CA GLY A 5 -2.40 -8.54 28.56
C GLY A 5 -2.74 -8.09 27.15
N THR A 6 -3.49 -8.91 26.40
CA THR A 6 -3.91 -8.59 25.02
C THR A 6 -5.41 -8.32 25.01
N ILE A 7 -5.82 -7.18 24.44
CA ILE A 7 -7.23 -6.81 24.21
C ILE A 7 -7.35 -6.43 22.73
N GLY A 8 -8.26 -7.09 22.02
CA GLY A 8 -8.53 -6.86 20.59
C GLY A 8 -9.46 -7.93 20.03
N PRO A 9 -10.05 -7.72 18.84
CA PRO A 9 -10.78 -8.77 18.14
C PRO A 9 -9.88 -9.99 17.96
N LYS A 10 -10.42 -11.19 18.21
CA LYS A 10 -9.72 -12.45 17.93
C LYS A 10 -9.74 -12.76 16.44
N GLU A 11 -10.67 -12.12 15.74
CA GLU A 11 -10.94 -12.26 14.35
C GLU A 11 -9.88 -11.55 13.52
N ASN A 12 -9.45 -12.20 12.44
CA ASN A 12 -8.52 -11.57 11.50
C ASN A 12 -9.27 -10.59 10.56
N PHE A 13 -8.52 -9.84 9.76
CA PHE A 13 -9.10 -8.84 8.85
C PHE A 13 -10.09 -9.44 7.85
N TYR A 14 -9.88 -10.67 7.39
CA TYR A 14 -10.78 -11.34 6.45
C TYR A 14 -12.12 -11.66 7.08
N GLU A 15 -12.11 -12.18 8.31
CA GLU A 15 -13.32 -12.48 9.07
C GLU A 15 -14.12 -11.22 9.39
N ILE A 16 -13.43 -10.12 9.76
CA ILE A 16 -14.07 -8.83 9.97
C ILE A 16 -14.70 -8.31 8.67
N ALA A 17 -13.97 -8.37 7.55
CA ALA A 17 -14.47 -7.93 6.24
C ALA A 17 -15.69 -8.77 5.79
N GLU A 18 -15.64 -10.09 5.97
CA GLU A 18 -16.76 -10.98 5.66
C GLU A 18 -17.99 -10.67 6.53
N TYR A 19 -17.80 -10.47 7.83
CA TYR A 19 -18.87 -10.08 8.75
C TYR A 19 -19.53 -8.76 8.30
N LEU A 20 -18.72 -7.75 7.96
CA LEU A 20 -19.23 -6.45 7.53
C LEU A 20 -20.04 -6.57 6.24
N TYR A 21 -19.56 -7.33 5.26
CA TYR A 21 -20.29 -7.57 4.02
C TYR A 21 -21.62 -8.28 4.26
N LYS A 22 -21.62 -9.36 5.03
CA LYS A 22 -22.83 -10.16 5.30
C LYS A 22 -23.92 -9.38 6.03
N ASN A 23 -23.54 -8.47 6.92
CA ASN A 23 -24.49 -7.73 7.77
C ASN A 23 -24.89 -6.36 7.20
N PHE A 24 -24.02 -5.71 6.43
CA PHE A 24 -24.23 -4.33 5.96
C PHE A 24 -24.20 -4.17 4.43
N GLY A 25 -23.81 -5.22 3.69
CA GLY A 25 -23.83 -5.24 2.23
C GLY A 25 -22.53 -4.74 1.57
N PRO A 26 -22.58 -4.36 0.28
CA PRO A 26 -21.40 -4.16 -0.55
C PRO A 26 -20.63 -2.84 -0.31
N ILE A 27 -21.20 -1.92 0.47
CA ILE A 27 -20.57 -0.64 0.83
C ILE A 27 -20.74 -0.43 2.33
N VAL A 28 -19.62 -0.36 3.05
CA VAL A 28 -19.63 -0.21 4.50
C VAL A 28 -18.76 0.97 4.90
N LYS A 29 -19.34 1.93 5.62
CA LYS A 29 -18.62 3.06 6.20
C LYS A 29 -18.34 2.79 7.68
N LEU A 30 -17.08 2.87 8.07
CA LEU A 30 -16.63 2.87 9.45
C LEU A 30 -16.32 4.30 9.86
N ASP A 31 -17.16 4.84 10.75
CA ASP A 31 -16.97 6.19 11.28
C ASP A 31 -15.89 6.19 12.37
N GLY A 32 -14.88 7.05 12.19
CA GLY A 32 -13.99 7.49 13.27
C GLY A 32 -13.31 6.42 14.13
N LEU A 33 -12.93 5.25 13.57
CA LEU A 33 -12.33 4.17 14.36
C LEU A 33 -11.05 4.66 15.08
N LEU A 34 -11.09 4.79 16.41
CA LEU A 34 -9.97 5.29 17.23
C LEU A 34 -9.42 6.66 16.78
N ALA A 35 -10.30 7.63 16.52
CA ALA A 35 -9.94 8.99 16.06
C ALA A 35 -9.20 9.03 14.71
N ARG A 36 -9.30 7.96 13.91
CA ARG A 36 -8.83 7.94 12.53
C ARG A 36 -9.89 8.52 11.59
N ALA A 37 -9.47 8.86 10.38
CA ALA A 37 -10.38 9.25 9.31
C ALA A 37 -11.43 8.15 9.05
N ASN A 38 -12.60 8.55 8.57
CA ASN A 38 -13.65 7.62 8.15
C ASN A 38 -13.10 6.68 7.06
N MET A 39 -13.40 5.40 7.18
CA MET A 39 -13.00 4.39 6.20
C MET A 39 -14.25 3.89 5.47
N VAL A 40 -14.21 3.88 4.14
CA VAL A 40 -15.24 3.24 3.32
C VAL A 40 -14.64 1.98 2.74
N ILE A 41 -15.26 0.84 3.04
CA ILE A 41 -14.90 -0.48 2.53
C ILE A 41 -15.89 -0.83 1.42
N LEU A 42 -15.35 -1.22 0.27
CA LEU A 42 -16.11 -1.57 -0.92
C LEU A 42 -15.87 -3.05 -1.21
N TYR A 43 -16.93 -3.78 -1.49
CA TYR A 43 -16.88 -5.20 -1.83
C TYR A 43 -17.21 -5.47 -3.30
N ASP A 44 -17.61 -4.43 -4.04
CA ASP A 44 -17.99 -4.50 -5.44
C ASP A 44 -16.84 -3.99 -6.35
N PRO A 45 -16.31 -4.80 -7.29
CA PRO A 45 -15.27 -4.39 -8.22
C PRO A 45 -15.66 -3.18 -9.10
N ASP A 46 -16.94 -3.01 -9.45
CA ASP A 46 -17.38 -1.93 -10.34
C ASP A 46 -17.25 -0.55 -9.66
N LEU A 47 -17.32 -0.53 -8.32
CA LEU A 47 -17.09 0.69 -7.53
C LEU A 47 -15.62 1.09 -7.50
N TYR A 48 -14.70 0.12 -7.56
CA TYR A 48 -13.27 0.43 -7.64
C TYR A 48 -12.93 1.13 -8.96
N GLU A 49 -13.53 0.70 -10.07
CA GLU A 49 -13.33 1.37 -11.36
C GLU A 49 -13.75 2.84 -11.28
N GLN A 50 -14.94 3.11 -10.74
CA GLN A 50 -15.45 4.49 -10.59
C GLN A 50 -14.50 5.35 -9.75
N ILE A 51 -13.98 4.82 -8.64
CA ILE A 51 -13.05 5.54 -7.76
C ILE A 51 -11.71 5.77 -8.44
N PHE A 52 -11.12 4.76 -9.08
CA PHE A 52 -9.83 4.93 -9.75
C PHE A 52 -9.91 5.87 -10.96
N ARG A 53 -11.06 5.98 -11.62
CA ARG A 53 -11.29 6.97 -12.67
C ARG A 53 -11.49 8.38 -12.12
N ALA A 54 -12.08 8.50 -10.93
CA ALA A 54 -12.27 9.77 -10.24
C ALA A 54 -11.04 10.21 -9.41
N GLU A 55 -10.05 9.33 -9.23
CA GLU A 55 -8.85 9.61 -8.43
C GLU A 55 -8.06 10.78 -9.02
N GLU A 56 -7.62 11.70 -8.16
CA GLU A 56 -6.80 12.82 -8.57
C GLU A 56 -5.45 12.35 -9.13
N VAL A 57 -4.83 13.20 -9.96
CA VAL A 57 -3.54 12.86 -10.59
C VAL A 57 -2.42 12.59 -9.58
N ASN A 58 -2.54 13.15 -8.36
CA ASN A 58 -1.63 12.89 -7.25
C ASN A 58 -2.41 12.22 -6.10
N PRO A 59 -2.51 10.89 -6.08
CA PRO A 59 -3.30 10.20 -5.07
C PRO A 59 -2.69 10.39 -3.67
N LEU A 60 -3.54 10.63 -2.68
CA LEU A 60 -3.15 10.70 -1.28
C LEU A 60 -3.23 9.30 -0.64
N ARG A 61 -2.11 8.81 -0.10
CA ARG A 61 -2.00 7.45 0.46
C ARG A 61 -1.44 7.47 1.88
N PRO A 62 -2.26 7.79 2.90
CA PRO A 62 -1.80 7.80 4.29
C PRO A 62 -1.54 6.38 4.80
N GLY A 63 -0.69 6.24 5.82
CA GLY A 63 -0.41 4.95 6.46
C GLY A 63 1.06 4.71 6.82
N PHE A 64 1.99 5.44 6.21
CA PHE A 64 3.44 5.25 6.39
C PHE A 64 4.10 6.32 7.27
N ALA A 65 3.36 6.98 8.16
CA ALA A 65 3.84 8.13 8.94
C ALA A 65 5.11 7.84 9.75
N THR A 66 5.21 6.65 10.37
CA THR A 66 6.42 6.24 11.10
C THR A 66 7.64 6.12 10.20
N VAL A 67 7.47 5.59 8.98
CA VAL A 67 8.56 5.44 8.01
C VAL A 67 8.96 6.81 7.44
N VAL A 68 7.98 7.69 7.20
CA VAL A 68 8.20 9.08 6.81
C VAL A 68 9.05 9.77 7.89
N TYR A 69 8.64 9.73 9.15
CA TYR A 69 9.38 10.33 10.26
C TYR A 69 10.80 9.77 10.39
N PHE A 70 10.97 8.45 10.31
CA PHE A 70 12.28 7.83 10.37
C PHE A 70 13.22 8.35 9.27
N ARG A 71 12.72 8.46 8.03
CA ARG A 71 13.53 8.89 6.89
C ARG A 71 13.80 10.40 6.89
N GLU A 72 12.79 11.19 7.24
CA GLU A 72 12.85 12.65 7.12
C GLU A 72 13.51 13.32 8.34
N GLU A 73 13.33 12.76 9.54
CA GLU A 73 13.84 13.34 10.78
C GLU A 73 15.05 12.57 11.31
N MET A 74 14.93 11.25 11.48
CA MET A 74 15.98 10.45 12.15
C MET A 74 17.16 10.10 11.25
N LYS A 75 16.93 9.93 9.94
CA LYS A 75 17.93 9.49 8.95
C LYS A 75 18.02 10.42 7.76
N LYS A 76 17.74 11.71 7.96
CA LYS A 76 17.75 12.73 6.91
C LYS A 76 19.03 12.72 6.07
N SER A 77 20.19 12.64 6.70
CA SER A 77 21.50 12.61 6.02
C SER A 77 21.73 11.36 5.17
N THR A 78 21.03 10.26 5.44
CA THR A 78 21.13 9.01 4.68
C THR A 78 20.26 9.04 3.42
N PHE A 79 19.07 9.65 3.51
CA PHE A 79 18.09 9.62 2.43
C PHE A 79 18.09 10.89 1.57
N ASP A 80 18.67 11.99 2.05
CA ASP A 80 18.86 13.25 1.32
C ASP A 80 17.60 13.76 0.58
N GLY A 81 16.45 13.65 1.25
CA GLY A 81 15.17 14.06 0.65
C GLY A 81 14.70 13.19 -0.52
N VAL A 82 15.29 12.01 -0.75
CA VAL A 82 14.76 11.02 -1.70
C VAL A 82 13.53 10.34 -1.09
N TYR A 83 12.37 10.65 -1.67
CA TYR A 83 11.10 10.07 -1.26
C TYR A 83 10.85 8.76 -2.03
N GLY A 84 10.52 7.67 -1.32
CA GLY A 84 10.09 6.43 -1.98
C GLY A 84 8.64 6.50 -2.45
N LEU A 85 8.24 5.60 -3.36
CA LEU A 85 6.86 5.51 -3.88
C LEU A 85 5.77 5.39 -2.81
N THR A 86 6.09 4.81 -1.65
CA THR A 86 5.15 4.57 -0.56
C THR A 86 5.07 5.73 0.44
N THR A 87 6.14 6.51 0.57
CA THR A 87 6.24 7.59 1.57
C THR A 87 6.05 8.98 0.96
N ALA A 88 6.35 9.13 -0.34
CA ALA A 88 6.10 10.37 -1.06
C ALA A 88 4.61 10.63 -1.23
N GLN A 89 4.20 11.90 -1.18
CA GLN A 89 2.84 12.36 -1.49
C GLN A 89 2.89 13.55 -2.47
N GLY A 90 1.79 13.86 -3.13
CA GLY A 90 1.67 15.04 -3.97
C GLY A 90 2.68 15.11 -5.12
N SER A 91 3.26 16.29 -5.34
CA SER A 91 4.24 16.53 -6.41
C SER A 91 5.51 15.70 -6.28
N LYS A 92 5.98 15.45 -5.04
CA LYS A 92 7.14 14.59 -4.75
C LYS A 92 6.91 13.15 -5.22
N TRP A 93 5.71 12.63 -4.97
CA TRP A 93 5.30 11.31 -5.46
C TRP A 93 5.31 11.28 -6.99
N ARG A 94 4.72 12.30 -7.62
CA ARG A 94 4.64 12.36 -9.08
C ARG A 94 6.00 12.43 -9.75
N ASP A 95 6.90 13.26 -9.25
CA ASP A 95 8.28 13.37 -9.76
C ASP A 95 9.00 12.01 -9.67
N PHE A 96 8.96 11.38 -8.50
CA PHE A 96 9.58 10.06 -8.32
C PHE A 96 8.94 9.00 -9.22
N ARG A 97 7.61 8.92 -9.26
CA ARG A 97 6.83 7.96 -10.08
C ARG A 97 7.17 8.10 -11.56
N THR A 98 7.29 9.33 -12.05
CA THR A 98 7.60 9.61 -13.46
C THR A 98 9.00 9.14 -13.84
N LYS A 99 9.97 9.26 -12.92
CA LYS A 99 11.34 8.80 -13.13
C LYS A 99 11.48 7.28 -13.09
N VAL A 100 10.80 6.60 -12.17
CA VAL A 100 10.98 5.14 -11.97
C VAL A 100 10.10 4.28 -12.87
N ASN A 101 8.89 4.74 -13.24
CA ASN A 101 7.97 3.96 -14.07
C ASN A 101 8.57 3.48 -15.40
N PRO A 102 9.31 4.33 -16.16
CA PRO A 102 9.92 3.90 -17.40
C PRO A 102 10.87 2.72 -17.21
N ALA A 103 11.68 2.72 -16.15
CA ALA A 103 12.68 1.70 -15.87
C ALA A 103 12.06 0.39 -15.39
N LEU A 104 11.05 0.47 -14.52
CA LEU A 104 10.52 -0.69 -13.80
C LEU A 104 9.24 -1.30 -14.39
N LEU A 105 8.43 -0.51 -15.11
CA LEU A 105 7.09 -0.95 -15.54
C LEU A 105 6.90 -1.01 -17.05
N LYS A 106 7.82 -0.48 -17.87
CA LYS A 106 7.70 -0.62 -19.32
C LYS A 106 7.93 -2.08 -19.72
N PRO A 107 6.98 -2.74 -20.42
CA PRO A 107 7.11 -4.16 -20.76
C PRO A 107 8.40 -4.50 -21.50
N LYS A 108 8.89 -3.60 -22.36
CA LYS A 108 10.15 -3.77 -23.08
C LYS A 108 11.35 -3.90 -22.13
N LEU A 109 11.39 -3.13 -21.04
CA LEU A 109 12.49 -3.18 -20.09
C LEU A 109 12.32 -4.32 -19.10
N VAL A 110 11.09 -4.60 -18.65
CA VAL A 110 10.79 -5.74 -17.76
C VAL A 110 11.26 -7.07 -18.38
N LYS A 111 11.05 -7.26 -19.70
CA LYS A 111 11.48 -8.45 -20.43
C LYS A 111 12.99 -8.70 -20.40
N LEU A 112 13.81 -7.66 -20.20
CA LEU A 112 15.26 -7.81 -20.11
C LEU A 112 15.68 -8.58 -18.85
N TYR A 113 14.88 -8.51 -17.78
CA TYR A 113 15.14 -9.21 -16.53
C TYR A 113 14.59 -10.64 -16.51
N THR A 114 13.73 -11.01 -17.47
CA THR A 114 13.06 -12.32 -17.50
C THR A 114 14.03 -13.50 -17.49
N PRO A 115 15.12 -13.54 -18.30
CA PRO A 115 16.02 -14.70 -18.29
C PRO A 115 16.67 -14.94 -16.93
N GLY A 116 17.19 -13.89 -16.28
CA GLY A 116 17.81 -14.03 -14.96
C GLY A 116 16.83 -14.45 -13.87
N LEU A 117 15.57 -14.00 -13.96
CA LEU A 117 14.51 -14.46 -13.05
C LEU A 117 14.11 -15.93 -13.32
N ASP A 118 14.11 -16.36 -14.58
CA ASP A 118 13.84 -17.76 -14.96
C ASP A 118 14.95 -18.69 -14.45
N ASP A 119 16.21 -18.29 -14.55
CA ASP A 119 17.35 -19.05 -14.03
C ASP A 119 17.23 -19.25 -12.52
N ILE A 120 16.91 -18.19 -11.77
CA ILE A 120 16.69 -18.26 -10.31
C ILE A 120 15.50 -19.18 -9.99
N ALA A 121 14.41 -19.07 -10.74
CA ALA A 121 13.23 -19.92 -10.54
C ALA A 121 13.54 -21.40 -10.81
N ARG A 122 14.32 -21.71 -11.85
CA ARG A 122 14.76 -23.08 -12.16
C ARG A 122 15.69 -23.64 -11.09
N ASP A 123 16.66 -22.86 -10.62
CA ASP A 123 17.54 -23.27 -9.52
C ASP A 123 16.74 -23.54 -8.24
N MET A 124 15.74 -22.71 -7.94
CA MET A 124 14.86 -22.92 -6.78
C MET A 124 14.08 -24.23 -6.86
N VAL A 125 13.59 -24.63 -8.04
CA VAL A 125 12.83 -25.88 -8.23
C VAL A 125 13.75 -27.11 -8.25
N ALA A 126 14.99 -26.96 -8.72
CA ALA A 126 15.95 -28.05 -8.81
C ALA A 126 16.56 -28.45 -7.46
N ARG A 127 16.41 -27.60 -6.43
CA ARG A 127 16.84 -27.85 -5.04
C ARG A 127 15.71 -28.41 -4.20
#